data_AF-A0A3E0VD65-F1
#
_entry.id   AF-A0A3E0VD65-F1
#
_cell.length_a   1.000
_cell.length_b   1.000
_cell.length_c   1.000
_cell.angle_alpha   90.00
_cell.angle_beta   90.00
_cell.angle_gamma   90.00
#
_symmetry.space_group_name_H-M   'P 1'
#
loop_
_entity.id
_entity.type
_entity.pdbx_description
1 polymer ?
#
loop_
_entity_poly.entity_id
_entity_poly.type
_entity_poly.pdbx_seq_one_letter_code
_entity_poly.pdbx_strand_id
1 'polypeptide(L)'
;MVNSIQAGRLSRFEGRIAGFGTKAGPRLVIGMWERSPFGRFADVMVESDSGHRLLMAPSEAVAEYVSSTYTFDEVQVVEVRFGQATGGEGAGGDLARRIRISAGPLEVTLQIGGPTAVGRLLRSVPRAFAVHPVWLQAIDPVARMLVPGARTSGSAGGGRREFYGVTRARAITAVDATWEGSALGGVQRLEPPVTFGFGSAPATPTLVDIVTTIRERA
;
A
#
# COMPACT_ATOMS: atom_id res chain seq x y z
N MET A 1 -29.38 32.03 -13.80
CA MET A 1 -29.33 30.66 -13.23
C MET A 1 -28.97 29.68 -14.33
N VAL A 2 -27.70 29.26 -14.40
CA VAL A 2 -27.31 27.91 -14.82
C VAL A 2 -26.09 27.57 -13.95
N ASN A 3 -26.24 26.52 -13.13
CA ASN A 3 -25.22 26.02 -12.21
C ASN A 3 -23.90 25.73 -12.93
N SER A 4 -22.83 26.44 -12.59
CA SER A 4 -21.48 25.89 -12.75
C SER A 4 -21.35 24.73 -11.77
N ILE A 5 -21.46 23.50 -12.29
CA ILE A 5 -21.07 22.30 -11.57
C ILE A 5 -19.58 22.47 -11.22
N GLN A 6 -19.28 22.77 -9.96
CA GLN A 6 -17.90 22.75 -9.46
C GLN A 6 -17.33 21.36 -9.72
N ALA A 7 -16.41 21.25 -10.69
CA ALA A 7 -15.70 20.02 -10.96
C ALA A 7 -14.79 19.73 -9.77
N GLY A 8 -15.15 18.74 -8.95
CA GLY A 8 -14.33 18.29 -7.84
C GLY A 8 -12.93 17.88 -8.30
N ARG A 9 -11.90 18.13 -7.48
CA ARG A 9 -10.52 17.74 -7.80
C ARG A 9 -10.41 16.22 -7.80
N LEU A 10 -9.92 15.66 -8.91
CA LEU A 10 -9.70 14.23 -9.07
C LEU A 10 -8.20 13.92 -9.02
N SER A 11 -7.77 13.29 -7.93
CA SER A 11 -6.41 12.84 -7.73
C SER A 11 -6.32 11.35 -8.06
N ARG A 12 -5.27 10.96 -8.79
CA ARG A 12 -5.05 9.57 -9.17
C ARG A 12 -3.65 9.13 -8.76
N PHE A 13 -3.60 8.04 -8.03
CA PHE A 13 -2.38 7.36 -7.62
C PHE A 13 -2.34 6.01 -8.29
N GLU A 14 -1.20 5.64 -8.86
CA GLU A 14 -0.96 4.33 -9.43
C GLU A 14 0.37 3.80 -8.91
N GLY A 15 0.32 2.58 -8.38
CA GLY A 15 1.47 2.01 -7.73
C GLY A 15 1.20 0.63 -7.18
N ARG A 16 1.94 0.31 -6.14
CA ARG A 16 1.87 -0.96 -5.43
C ARG A 16 1.79 -0.71 -3.94
N ILE A 17 1.09 -1.58 -3.23
CA ILE A 17 1.09 -1.59 -1.76
C ILE A 17 1.53 -2.98 -1.30
N ALA A 18 2.50 -3.03 -0.40
CA ALA A 18 2.91 -4.24 0.30
C ALA A 18 2.40 -4.18 1.75
N GLY A 19 1.87 -5.29 2.26
CA GLY A 19 1.51 -5.44 3.67
C GLY A 19 2.03 -6.76 4.21
N PHE A 20 2.76 -6.72 5.34
CA PHE A 20 3.30 -7.90 6.02
C PHE A 20 3.65 -7.61 7.49
N GLY A 21 3.73 -8.66 8.32
CA GLY A 21 4.35 -8.62 9.63
C GLY A 21 5.81 -9.08 9.58
N THR A 22 6.55 -8.86 10.66
CA THR A 22 7.92 -9.37 10.83
C THR A 22 8.03 -10.19 12.12
N LYS A 23 9.02 -11.09 12.19
CA LYS A 23 9.23 -11.92 13.38
C LYS A 23 9.59 -11.12 14.63
N ALA A 24 10.27 -10.00 14.48
CA ALA A 24 10.64 -9.12 15.59
C ALA A 24 9.47 -8.30 16.15
N GLY A 25 8.28 -8.35 15.53
CA GLY A 25 7.08 -7.67 16.02
C GLY A 25 6.52 -6.60 15.08
N PRO A 26 7.33 -5.69 14.50
CA PRO A 26 6.81 -4.63 13.64
C PRO A 26 5.99 -5.17 12.46
N ARG A 27 4.88 -4.49 12.18
CA ARG A 27 4.01 -4.71 11.02
C ARG A 27 4.13 -3.53 10.08
N LEU A 28 4.31 -3.81 8.79
CA LEU A 28 4.63 -2.79 7.80
C LEU A 28 3.58 -2.77 6.70
N VAL A 29 3.21 -1.55 6.31
CA VAL A 29 2.49 -1.26 5.07
C VAL A 29 3.32 -0.26 4.27
N ILE A 30 3.68 -0.62 3.05
CA ILE A 30 4.58 0.17 2.20
C ILE A 30 3.85 0.55 0.91
N GLY A 31 3.65 1.85 0.70
CA GLY A 31 3.17 2.42 -0.56
C GLY A 31 4.31 2.68 -1.52
N MET A 32 4.20 2.24 -2.77
CA MET A 32 5.18 2.42 -3.84
C MET A 32 4.49 2.99 -5.07
N TRP A 33 4.48 4.31 -5.20
CA TRP A 33 3.69 5.04 -6.18
C TRP A 33 4.53 5.41 -7.39
N GLU A 34 4.22 4.81 -8.54
CA GLU A 34 4.90 5.10 -9.80
C GLU A 34 4.35 6.37 -10.45
N ARG A 35 3.06 6.69 -10.23
CA ARG A 35 2.43 7.93 -10.70
C ARG A 35 1.51 8.50 -9.64
N SER A 36 1.67 9.78 -9.32
CA SER A 36 0.82 10.52 -8.39
C SER A 36 0.91 12.03 -8.63
N PRO A 37 0.04 12.85 -8.00
CA PRO A 37 0.20 14.31 -7.98
C PRO A 37 1.52 14.81 -7.37
N PHE A 38 2.17 13.99 -6.54
CA PHE A 38 3.47 14.29 -5.91
C PHE A 38 4.66 13.72 -6.69
N GLY A 39 4.43 13.21 -7.91
CA GLY A 39 5.44 12.47 -8.67
C GLY A 39 5.58 11.02 -8.22
N ARG A 40 6.73 10.40 -8.51
CA ARG A 40 7.05 9.04 -8.08
C ARG A 40 7.59 9.08 -6.65
N PHE A 41 7.00 8.31 -5.75
CA PHE A 41 7.42 8.29 -4.35
C PHE A 41 7.08 6.96 -3.66
N ALA A 42 7.63 6.73 -2.48
CA ALA A 42 7.18 5.67 -1.58
C ALA A 42 6.98 6.24 -0.18
N ASP A 43 6.10 5.60 0.59
CA ASP A 43 5.83 5.89 1.99
C ASP A 43 5.80 4.57 2.77
N VAL A 44 6.22 4.62 4.03
CA VAL A 44 6.26 3.45 4.90
C VAL A 44 5.50 3.74 6.17
N MET A 45 4.52 2.89 6.46
CA MET A 45 3.77 2.88 7.70
C MET A 45 4.21 1.68 8.52
N VAL A 46 4.58 1.92 9.78
CA VAL A 46 5.04 0.89 10.71
C VAL A 46 4.19 0.93 11.95
N GLU A 47 3.68 -0.23 12.37
CA GLU A 47 3.10 -0.39 13.70
C GLU A 47 3.98 -1.34 14.49
N SER A 48 4.51 -0.87 15.62
CA SER A 48 5.32 -1.69 16.51
C SER A 48 4.50 -2.80 17.17
N ASP A 49 5.18 -3.66 17.92
CA ASP A 49 4.54 -4.63 18.82
C ASP A 49 3.78 -3.94 19.96
N SER A 50 4.24 -2.78 20.42
CA SER A 50 3.58 -1.93 21.41
C SER A 50 2.38 -1.15 20.86
N GLY A 51 2.17 -1.16 19.54
CA GLY A 51 1.09 -0.43 18.87
C GLY A 51 1.41 1.01 18.48
N HIS A 52 2.67 1.46 18.64
CA HIS A 52 3.12 2.77 18.18
C HIS A 52 3.11 2.83 16.65
N ARG A 53 2.45 3.84 16.08
CA ARG A 53 2.27 4.01 14.64
C ARG A 53 3.18 5.11 14.12
N LEU A 54 4.12 4.73 13.28
CA LEU A 54 5.08 5.62 12.63
C LEU A 54 4.79 5.71 11.13
N LEU A 55 4.76 6.93 10.61
CA LEU A 55 4.83 7.23 9.18
C LEU A 55 6.23 7.73 8.81
N MET A 56 6.86 7.12 7.82
CA MET A 56 8.04 7.64 7.13
C MET A 56 7.65 8.09 5.72
N ALA A 57 7.82 9.38 5.44
CA ALA A 57 7.42 10.01 4.18
C ALA A 57 8.58 10.81 3.55
N PRO A 58 8.63 10.92 2.22
CA PRO A 58 9.76 11.55 1.50
C PRO A 58 9.73 13.08 1.49
N SER A 59 8.62 13.70 1.90
CA SER A 59 8.47 15.15 2.02
C SER A 59 7.31 15.51 2.94
N GLU A 60 7.33 16.74 3.45
CA GLU A 60 6.23 17.30 4.26
C GLU A 60 4.87 17.22 3.53
N ALA A 61 4.85 17.51 2.23
CA ALA A 61 3.62 17.46 1.44
C ALA A 61 3.01 16.05 1.37
N VAL A 62 3.84 15.01 1.28
CA VAL A 62 3.37 13.61 1.32
C VAL A 62 2.96 13.24 2.75
N ALA A 63 3.73 13.66 3.75
CA ALA A 63 3.45 13.40 5.16
C ALA A 63 2.08 13.95 5.58
N GLU A 64 1.81 15.22 5.27
CA GLU A 64 0.53 15.90 5.51
C GLU A 64 -0.61 15.20 4.77
N TYR A 65 -0.38 14.86 3.49
CA TYR A 65 -1.39 14.18 2.68
C TYR A 65 -1.79 12.83 3.27
N VAL A 66 -0.83 11.97 3.62
CA VAL A 66 -1.09 10.64 4.17
C VAL A 66 -1.73 10.75 5.56
N SER A 67 -1.26 11.68 6.39
CA SER A 67 -1.78 11.93 7.74
C SER A 67 -3.19 12.54 7.75
N SER A 68 -3.64 13.10 6.62
CA SER A 68 -5.03 13.53 6.49
C SER A 68 -6.02 12.36 6.37
N THR A 69 -5.54 11.16 6.00
CA THR A 69 -6.36 9.95 5.81
C THR A 69 -6.14 8.91 6.92
N TYR A 70 -4.93 8.85 7.47
CA TYR A 70 -4.53 7.89 8.50
C TYR A 70 -4.00 8.61 9.75
N THR A 71 -4.03 7.93 10.89
CA THR A 71 -3.54 8.43 12.17
C THR A 71 -2.23 7.75 12.53
N PHE A 72 -1.25 8.57 12.88
CA PHE A 72 0.07 8.14 13.34
C PHE A 72 0.40 8.83 14.66
N ASP A 73 1.14 8.13 15.51
CA ASP A 73 1.67 8.66 16.76
C ASP A 73 2.97 9.42 16.50
N GLU A 74 3.67 9.08 15.41
CA GLU A 74 4.90 9.74 14.96
C GLU A 74 4.96 9.84 13.44
N VAL A 75 5.51 10.96 12.96
CA VAL A 75 5.74 11.21 11.53
C VAL A 75 7.18 11.65 11.34
N GLN A 76 7.92 10.98 10.46
CA GLN A 76 9.28 11.30 10.10
C GLN A 76 9.38 11.60 8.62
N VAL A 77 9.93 12.77 8.29
CA VAL A 77 10.27 13.13 6.91
C VAL A 77 11.69 12.68 6.64
N VAL A 78 11.84 11.59 5.87
CA VAL A 78 13.11 10.94 5.56
C VAL A 78 13.13 10.56 4.09
N GLU A 79 14.33 10.38 3.53
CA GLU A 79 14.39 9.86 2.16
C GLU A 79 13.82 8.44 2.09
N VAL A 80 12.85 8.24 1.19
CA VAL A 80 12.25 6.93 0.92
C VAL A 80 12.50 6.54 -0.54
N ARG A 81 13.27 5.47 -0.76
CA ARG A 81 13.59 4.95 -2.09
C ARG A 81 13.02 3.57 -2.29
N PHE A 82 12.65 3.25 -3.53
CA PHE A 82 12.27 1.89 -3.91
C PHE A 82 12.71 1.57 -5.34
N GLY A 83 13.07 0.32 -5.59
CA GLY A 83 13.54 -0.15 -6.88
C GLY A 83 13.60 -1.68 -6.98
N GLN A 84 13.92 -2.17 -8.17
CA GLN A 84 14.27 -3.58 -8.36
C GLN A 84 15.60 -3.86 -7.66
N ALA A 85 15.71 -4.98 -6.94
CA ALA A 85 17.00 -5.40 -6.41
C ALA A 85 17.83 -6.02 -7.55
N THR A 86 18.88 -5.34 -8.01
CA THR A 86 19.85 -5.89 -8.97
C THR A 86 21.02 -6.51 -8.21
N GLY A 87 21.19 -7.83 -8.25
CA GLY A 87 22.36 -8.52 -7.68
C GLY A 87 22.05 -9.90 -7.06
N GLY A 88 22.73 -10.92 -7.57
CA GLY A 88 22.71 -12.31 -7.09
C GLY A 88 23.26 -13.24 -8.17
N GLU A 89 24.57 -13.46 -8.18
CA GLU A 89 25.18 -14.52 -8.98
C GLU A 89 24.61 -15.86 -8.50
N GLY A 90 23.88 -16.56 -9.37
CA GLY A 90 23.43 -17.94 -9.13
C GLY A 90 21.93 -18.22 -9.13
N ALA A 91 21.03 -17.26 -9.40
CA ALA A 91 19.59 -17.54 -9.43
C ALA A 91 18.96 -17.24 -10.80
N GLY A 92 18.88 -18.28 -11.65
CA GLY A 92 18.06 -18.24 -12.86
C GLY A 92 16.61 -17.85 -12.54
N GLY A 93 16.08 -16.86 -13.26
CA GLY A 93 14.65 -16.52 -13.32
C GLY A 93 14.04 -15.75 -12.14
N ASP A 94 14.64 -15.75 -10.94
CA ASP A 94 13.99 -15.25 -9.70
C ASP A 94 14.37 -13.82 -9.26
N LEU A 95 15.42 -13.22 -9.84
CA LEU A 95 15.82 -11.85 -9.52
C LEU A 95 14.77 -10.78 -9.92
N ALA A 96 13.99 -11.03 -10.97
CA ALA A 96 12.95 -10.12 -11.48
C ALA A 96 11.76 -9.93 -10.50
N ARG A 97 11.84 -10.53 -9.31
CA ARG A 97 10.78 -10.54 -8.29
C ARG A 97 11.23 -9.98 -6.95
N ARG A 98 12.39 -9.31 -6.89
CA ARG A 98 12.86 -8.66 -5.66
C ARG A 98 12.69 -7.15 -5.72
N ILE A 99 12.06 -6.58 -4.69
CA ILE A 99 11.86 -5.14 -4.56
C ILE A 99 12.64 -4.69 -3.33
N ARG A 100 13.54 -3.72 -3.50
CA ARG A 100 14.24 -3.07 -2.39
C ARG A 100 13.56 -1.76 -2.03
N ILE A 101 13.43 -1.48 -0.75
CA ILE A 101 12.93 -0.25 -0.17
C ILE A 101 13.90 0.20 0.93
N SER A 102 14.22 1.50 0.97
CA SER A 102 14.98 2.13 2.05
C SER A 102 14.19 3.34 2.56
N ALA A 103 14.09 3.51 3.89
CA ALA A 103 13.39 4.62 4.52
C ALA A 103 14.06 4.95 5.86
N GLY A 104 14.93 5.98 5.89
CA GLY A 104 15.68 6.33 7.10
C GLY A 104 16.42 5.11 7.70
N PRO A 105 16.09 4.66 8.94
CA PRO A 105 16.73 3.51 9.57
C PRO A 105 16.32 2.14 9.00
N LEU A 106 15.28 2.11 8.15
CA LEU A 106 14.68 0.89 7.64
C LEU A 106 15.25 0.52 6.26
N GLU A 107 15.71 -0.72 6.12
CA GLU A 107 15.99 -1.36 4.83
C GLU A 107 15.12 -2.60 4.69
N VAL A 108 14.49 -2.79 3.52
CA VAL A 108 13.61 -3.93 3.23
C VAL A 108 13.89 -4.45 1.83
N THR A 109 14.04 -5.77 1.69
CA THR A 109 13.98 -6.49 0.42
C THR A 109 12.85 -7.50 0.45
N LEU A 110 11.85 -7.28 -0.40
CA LEU A 110 10.71 -8.18 -0.59
C LEU A 110 11.01 -9.20 -1.69
N GLN A 111 10.71 -10.47 -1.45
CA GLN A 111 10.65 -11.50 -2.50
C GLN A 111 9.20 -11.78 -2.86
N ILE A 112 8.86 -11.57 -4.14
CA ILE A 112 7.47 -11.63 -4.62
C ILE A 112 7.20 -12.98 -5.30
N GLY A 113 6.39 -13.80 -4.66
CA GLY A 113 5.98 -15.11 -5.15
C GLY A 113 4.83 -15.09 -6.16
N GLY A 114 4.18 -16.23 -6.31
CA GLY A 114 3.09 -16.40 -7.27
C GLY A 114 1.87 -15.49 -7.00
N PRO A 115 0.96 -15.38 -7.98
CA PRO A 115 -0.32 -14.70 -7.80
C PRO A 115 -1.16 -15.36 -6.71
N THR A 116 -1.80 -14.56 -5.85
CA THR A 116 -2.69 -15.09 -4.80
C THR A 116 -3.98 -15.66 -5.41
N ALA A 117 -4.81 -16.36 -4.62
CA ALA A 117 -6.13 -16.81 -5.07
C ALA A 117 -6.98 -15.63 -5.58
N VAL A 118 -7.03 -14.54 -4.80
CA VAL A 118 -7.67 -13.28 -5.21
C VAL A 118 -7.01 -12.70 -6.46
N GLY A 119 -5.68 -12.70 -6.54
CA GLY A 119 -4.94 -12.23 -7.71
C GLY A 119 -5.22 -13.03 -9.00
N ARG A 120 -5.55 -14.32 -8.88
CA ARG A 120 -6.02 -15.14 -10.01
C ARG A 120 -7.41 -14.73 -10.45
N LEU A 121 -8.33 -14.47 -9.53
CA LEU A 121 -9.68 -14.01 -9.84
C LEU A 121 -9.67 -12.63 -10.51
N LEU A 122 -8.88 -11.69 -9.97
CA LEU A 122 -8.76 -10.32 -10.49
C LEU A 122 -8.24 -10.26 -11.92
N ARG A 123 -7.47 -11.26 -12.38
CA ARG A 123 -7.01 -11.31 -13.78
C ARG A 123 -8.14 -11.47 -14.80
N SER A 124 -9.29 -11.96 -14.38
CA SER A 124 -10.46 -12.09 -15.23
C SER A 124 -11.21 -10.77 -15.40
N VAL A 125 -10.91 -9.76 -14.58
CA VAL A 125 -11.52 -8.43 -14.65
C VAL A 125 -10.65 -7.54 -15.53
N PRO A 126 -11.15 -7.04 -16.68
CA PRO A 126 -10.37 -6.12 -17.50
C PRO A 126 -9.98 -4.89 -16.69
N ARG A 127 -8.74 -4.43 -16.87
CA ARG A 127 -8.15 -3.34 -16.07
C ARG A 127 -9.03 -2.08 -16.03
N ALA A 128 -9.68 -1.75 -17.14
CA ALA A 128 -10.59 -0.60 -17.24
C ALA A 128 -11.73 -0.67 -16.20
N PHE A 129 -12.30 -1.85 -15.96
CA PHE A 129 -13.34 -2.06 -14.94
C PHE A 129 -12.75 -2.09 -13.54
N ALA A 130 -11.64 -2.80 -13.35
CA ALA A 130 -10.99 -2.97 -12.05
C ALA A 130 -10.55 -1.64 -11.39
N VAL A 131 -10.49 -0.54 -12.14
CA VAL A 131 -10.14 0.79 -11.62
C VAL A 131 -11.27 1.81 -11.76
N HIS A 132 -12.44 1.40 -12.25
CA HIS A 132 -13.56 2.30 -12.49
C HIS A 132 -14.32 2.59 -11.19
N PRO A 133 -14.49 3.85 -10.77
CA PRO A 133 -15.11 4.20 -9.48
C PRO A 133 -16.51 3.63 -9.24
N VAL A 134 -17.33 3.47 -10.29
CA VAL A 134 -18.69 2.88 -10.18
C VAL A 134 -18.61 1.37 -9.94
N TRP A 135 -17.67 0.69 -10.60
CA TRP A 135 -17.42 -0.74 -10.38
C TRP A 135 -16.89 -0.99 -8.97
N LEU A 136 -15.95 -0.16 -8.51
CA LEU A 136 -15.35 -0.27 -7.18
C LEU A 136 -16.34 -0.06 -6.04
N GLN A 137 -17.36 0.77 -6.23
CA GLN A 137 -18.48 0.86 -5.29
C GLN A 137 -19.33 -0.41 -5.30
N ALA A 138 -19.63 -0.94 -6.49
CA ALA A 138 -20.47 -2.11 -6.64
C ALA A 138 -19.84 -3.37 -6.03
N ILE A 139 -18.51 -3.53 -6.12
CA ILE A 139 -17.81 -4.70 -5.59
C ILE A 139 -17.36 -4.55 -4.13
N ASP A 140 -17.54 -3.40 -3.49
CA ASP A 140 -17.09 -3.16 -2.09
C ASP A 140 -17.63 -4.20 -1.09
N PRO A 141 -18.92 -4.60 -1.14
CA PRO A 141 -19.43 -5.64 -0.26
C PRO A 141 -18.75 -7.01 -0.51
N VAL A 142 -18.47 -7.33 -1.78
CA VAL A 142 -17.81 -8.58 -2.17
C VAL A 142 -16.34 -8.57 -1.73
N ALA A 143 -15.66 -7.43 -1.86
CA ALA A 143 -14.28 -7.26 -1.40
C ALA A 143 -14.16 -7.43 0.12
N ARG A 144 -15.09 -6.84 0.90
CA ARG A 144 -15.16 -7.01 2.36
C ARG A 144 -15.40 -8.45 2.78
N MET A 145 -16.21 -9.18 2.01
CA MET A 145 -16.52 -10.58 2.27
C MET A 145 -15.32 -11.49 2.00
N LEU A 146 -14.57 -11.21 0.93
CA LEU A 146 -13.42 -12.04 0.51
C LEU A 146 -12.14 -11.73 1.27
N VAL A 147 -11.95 -10.48 1.69
CA VAL A 147 -10.78 -10.03 2.44
C VAL A 147 -11.26 -9.22 3.64
N PRO A 148 -11.29 -9.83 4.86
CA PRO A 148 -11.66 -9.12 6.07
C PRO A 148 -10.81 -7.85 6.24
N GLY A 149 -11.49 -6.70 6.36
CA GLY A 149 -10.83 -5.39 6.49
C GLY A 149 -10.57 -4.65 5.17
N ALA A 150 -10.73 -5.28 4.00
CA ALA A 150 -10.58 -4.60 2.71
C ALA A 150 -11.76 -3.67 2.43
N ARG A 151 -11.48 -2.53 1.80
CA ARG A 151 -12.49 -1.61 1.26
C ARG A 151 -12.04 -1.17 -0.14
N THR A 152 -12.94 -1.22 -1.11
CA THR A 152 -12.72 -0.72 -2.47
C THR A 152 -13.32 0.67 -2.67
N SER A 153 -14.19 1.12 -1.77
CA SER A 153 -14.63 2.52 -1.71
C SER A 153 -14.97 3.01 -0.30
N GLY A 154 -14.79 4.30 -0.03
CA GLY A 154 -15.26 4.91 1.20
C GLY A 154 -15.01 6.40 1.32
N SER A 155 -15.52 6.98 2.40
CA SER A 155 -15.27 8.38 2.80
C SER A 155 -13.99 8.43 3.62
N ALA A 156 -13.06 9.31 3.24
CA ALA A 156 -11.77 9.52 3.92
C ALA A 156 -11.76 10.77 4.82
N GLY A 157 -12.95 11.18 5.29
CA GLY A 157 -13.11 12.46 6.00
C GLY A 157 -12.95 13.68 5.07
N GLY A 158 -13.36 14.85 5.56
CA GLY A 158 -13.16 16.13 4.84
C GLY A 158 -13.81 16.24 3.45
N GLY A 159 -14.92 15.54 3.21
CA GLY A 159 -15.62 15.60 1.91
C GLY A 159 -14.99 14.78 0.77
N ARG A 160 -14.00 13.94 1.09
CA ARG A 160 -13.24 13.14 0.10
C ARG A 160 -13.79 11.74 -0.02
N ARG A 161 -13.89 11.25 -1.27
CA ARG A 161 -14.30 9.87 -1.58
C ARG A 161 -13.20 9.15 -2.33
N GLU A 162 -12.78 8.02 -1.80
CA GLU A 162 -11.67 7.24 -2.33
C GLU A 162 -12.18 5.94 -2.98
N PHE A 163 -11.54 5.55 -4.07
CA PHE A 163 -11.80 4.33 -4.82
C PHE A 163 -10.50 3.57 -5.03
N TYR A 164 -10.41 2.36 -4.50
CA TYR A 164 -9.21 1.52 -4.49
C TYR A 164 -9.36 0.37 -5.49
N GLY A 165 -8.75 0.52 -6.66
CA GLY A 165 -8.77 -0.47 -7.72
C GLY A 165 -7.56 -1.39 -7.68
N VAL A 166 -7.72 -2.58 -7.08
CA VAL A 166 -6.68 -3.62 -7.10
C VAL A 166 -6.77 -4.41 -8.40
N THR A 167 -5.67 -4.45 -9.15
CA THR A 167 -5.61 -5.09 -10.47
C THR A 167 -4.81 -6.40 -10.45
N ARG A 168 -3.89 -6.53 -9.50
CA ARG A 168 -3.12 -7.76 -9.25
C ARG A 168 -2.84 -7.90 -7.77
N ALA A 169 -2.71 -9.15 -7.32
CA ALA A 169 -2.27 -9.49 -5.98
C ALA A 169 -1.30 -10.68 -6.06
N ARG A 170 -0.13 -10.55 -5.43
CA ARG A 170 0.92 -11.57 -5.39
C ARG A 170 1.36 -11.80 -3.95
N ALA A 171 1.73 -13.04 -3.64
CA ALA A 171 2.25 -13.37 -2.32
C ALA A 171 3.62 -12.71 -2.10
N ILE A 172 3.87 -12.24 -0.89
CA ILE A 172 5.22 -11.94 -0.41
C ILE A 172 5.71 -13.22 0.26
N THR A 173 6.73 -13.87 -0.31
CA THR A 173 7.19 -15.19 0.15
C THR A 173 8.38 -15.11 1.09
N ALA A 174 9.15 -14.03 1.00
CA ALA A 174 10.21 -13.74 1.94
C ALA A 174 10.37 -12.22 2.09
N VAL A 175 10.83 -11.82 3.26
CA VAL A 175 11.22 -10.46 3.61
C VAL A 175 12.57 -10.55 4.30
N ASP A 176 13.51 -9.75 3.82
CA ASP A 176 14.74 -9.42 4.51
C ASP A 176 14.64 -7.96 4.92
N ALA A 177 14.55 -7.68 6.22
CA ALA A 177 14.32 -6.34 6.73
C ALA A 177 15.19 -6.06 7.95
N THR A 178 15.73 -4.84 8.02
CA THR A 178 16.54 -4.37 9.14
C THR A 178 16.10 -2.98 9.59
N TRP A 179 16.14 -2.74 10.90
CA TRP A 179 15.96 -1.44 11.53
C TRP A 179 17.25 -1.06 12.24
N GLU A 180 17.90 0.04 11.83
CA GLU A 180 19.21 0.45 12.35
C GLU A 180 20.25 -0.70 12.32
N GLY A 181 20.21 -1.48 11.24
CA GLY A 181 21.07 -2.67 11.05
C GLY A 181 20.63 -3.91 11.83
N SER A 182 19.66 -3.82 12.73
CA SER A 182 19.12 -4.97 13.47
C SER A 182 18.05 -5.69 12.65
N ALA A 183 18.19 -7.00 12.47
CA ALA A 183 17.24 -7.78 11.67
C ALA A 183 15.85 -7.83 12.32
N LEU A 184 14.81 -7.50 11.53
CA LEU A 184 13.41 -7.67 11.92
C LEU A 184 12.92 -9.12 11.76
N GLY A 185 13.78 -9.99 11.22
CA GLY A 185 13.50 -11.39 10.99
C GLY A 185 12.57 -11.66 9.80
N GLY A 186 12.21 -12.93 9.61
CA GLY A 186 11.45 -13.37 8.44
C GLY A 186 10.04 -12.79 8.35
N VAL A 187 9.47 -12.89 7.15
CA VAL A 187 8.09 -12.48 6.86
C VAL A 187 7.10 -13.21 7.77
N GLN A 188 6.15 -12.47 8.33
CA GLN A 188 5.05 -13.00 9.13
C GLN A 188 3.72 -12.46 8.63
N ARG A 189 2.64 -13.08 9.08
CA ARG A 189 1.29 -12.56 8.87
C ARG A 189 1.17 -11.17 9.49
N LEU A 190 0.39 -10.30 8.85
CA LEU A 190 0.05 -8.98 9.37
C LEU A 190 -1.05 -9.18 10.42
N GLU A 191 -0.66 -9.69 11.59
CA GLU A 191 -1.54 -10.00 12.71
C GLU A 191 -0.90 -9.53 14.03
N PRO A 192 -1.64 -8.79 14.89
CA PRO A 192 -3.00 -8.30 14.67
C PRO A 192 -3.07 -7.28 13.50
N PRO A 193 -4.25 -7.02 12.92
CA PRO A 193 -4.41 -6.01 11.88
C PRO A 193 -3.84 -4.66 12.31
N VAL A 194 -3.22 -3.93 11.38
CA VAL A 194 -2.75 -2.56 11.66
C VAL A 194 -3.92 -1.61 11.87
N THR A 195 -3.67 -0.56 12.65
CA THR A 195 -4.64 0.38 13.21
C THR A 195 -4.37 1.84 12.80
N PHE A 196 -3.68 2.04 11.67
CA PHE A 196 -3.45 3.37 11.08
C PHE A 196 -4.74 4.08 10.68
N GLY A 197 -5.81 3.35 10.34
CA GLY A 197 -7.04 3.94 9.80
C GLY A 197 -7.54 3.14 8.59
N PHE A 198 -8.22 3.81 7.65
CA PHE A 198 -9.06 3.22 6.60
C PHE A 198 -8.57 1.90 5.98
N GLY A 199 -9.20 0.77 6.35
CA GLY A 199 -9.00 -0.55 5.75
C GLY A 199 -7.65 -1.19 6.09
N SER A 200 -7.64 -2.46 6.53
CA SER A 200 -6.39 -3.16 6.80
C SER A 200 -5.98 -4.00 5.59
N ALA A 201 -4.67 -4.04 5.32
CA ALA A 201 -4.11 -5.03 4.39
C ALA A 201 -4.47 -6.45 4.88
N PRO A 202 -4.62 -7.43 3.97
CA PRO A 202 -4.90 -8.81 4.36
C PRO A 202 -3.83 -9.33 5.33
N ALA A 203 -4.24 -10.15 6.29
CA ALA A 203 -3.31 -10.83 7.20
C ALA A 203 -2.25 -11.66 6.47
N THR A 204 -2.56 -12.16 5.26
CA THR A 204 -1.59 -12.86 4.42
C THR A 204 -0.64 -11.87 3.74
N PRO A 205 0.69 -12.03 3.87
CA PRO A 205 1.67 -11.14 3.24
C PRO A 205 1.47 -11.01 1.74
N THR A 206 1.13 -9.80 1.28
CA THR A 206 0.67 -9.57 -0.09
C THR A 206 1.21 -8.27 -0.64
N LEU A 207 1.62 -8.30 -1.92
CA LEU A 207 1.87 -7.15 -2.76
C LEU A 207 0.69 -6.99 -3.74
N VAL A 208 0.07 -5.82 -3.77
CA VAL A 208 -1.01 -5.50 -4.71
C VAL A 208 -0.61 -4.41 -5.68
N ASP A 209 -0.98 -4.57 -6.96
CA ASP A 209 -0.95 -3.48 -7.94
C ASP A 209 -2.26 -2.71 -7.80
N ILE A 210 -2.18 -1.41 -7.53
CA ILE A 210 -3.34 -0.60 -7.13
C ILE A 210 -3.40 0.72 -7.90
N VAL A 211 -4.63 1.12 -8.20
CA VAL A 211 -4.97 2.46 -8.66
C VAL A 211 -5.96 3.06 -7.67
N THR A 212 -5.55 4.15 -7.02
CA THR A 212 -6.44 4.91 -6.14
C THR A 212 -6.93 6.15 -6.87
N THR A 213 -8.25 6.32 -6.92
CA THR A 213 -8.87 7.56 -7.41
C THR A 213 -9.54 8.25 -6.25
N ILE A 214 -9.19 9.51 -6.01
CA ILE A 214 -9.72 10.30 -4.90
C ILE A 214 -10.47 11.47 -5.52
N ARG A 215 -11.75 11.60 -5.15
CA ARG A 215 -12.62 12.69 -5.55
C ARG A 215 -12.87 13.58 -4.35
N GLU A 216 -12.43 14.82 -4.44
CA GLU A 216 -12.72 15.84 -3.44
C GLU A 216 -13.98 16.60 -3.88
N ARG A 217 -14.96 16.76 -2.99
CA ARG A 217 -16.02 17.75 -3.22
C ARG A 217 -15.43 19.15 -2.97
N ALA A 218 -15.76 20.07 -3.88
CA ALA A 218 -15.46 21.49 -3.72
C ALA A 218 -16.24 22.10 -2.55
#